data_AF-A0A941UK63-F1
#
_entry.id   AF-A0A941UK63-F1
#
_cell.length_a   1.000
_cell.length_b   1.000
_cell.length_c   1.000
_cell.angle_alpha   90.00
_cell.angle_beta   90.00
_cell.angle_gamma   90.00
#
_symmetry.space_group_name_H-M   'P 1'
#
loop_
_entity.id
_entity.type
_entity.pdbx_description
1 polymer ?
#
loop_
_entity_poly.entity_id
_entity_poly.type
_entity_poly.pdbx_seq_one_letter_code
_entity_poly.pdbx_strand_id
1 'polypeptide(L)'
;MTRQECFYPGTSLRKGGGTMVRRMMIWCFVLSGIMATMPGSVLSADAVTGPKQYWQKATEYAGNKLYLDAVEYYTRAIRTNKGEIPMEDVAQIFVSRGMAFLSLNDQDR
;
A
#
# COMPACT_ATOMS: atom_id res chain seq x y z
N MET A 1 29.00 -28.36 -23.58
CA MET A 1 27.88 -29.32 -23.71
C MET A 1 26.63 -28.54 -24.06
N THR A 2 26.00 -28.92 -25.17
CA THR A 2 24.78 -28.36 -25.77
C THR A 2 23.52 -28.98 -25.17
N ARG A 3 22.35 -28.38 -25.51
CA ARG A 3 20.95 -28.86 -25.35
C ARG A 3 20.27 -28.52 -24.02
N GLN A 4 18.98 -28.22 -23.94
CA GLN A 4 17.89 -28.05 -24.91
C GLN A 4 16.74 -27.41 -24.14
N GLU A 5 15.97 -26.54 -24.79
CA GLU A 5 14.63 -26.14 -24.37
C GLU A 5 13.72 -27.37 -24.30
N CYS A 6 12.76 -27.39 -23.37
CA CYS A 6 11.49 -28.10 -23.57
C CYS A 6 10.34 -27.34 -22.89
N PHE A 7 9.35 -27.07 -23.73
CA PHE A 7 8.12 -26.32 -23.52
C PHE A 7 6.96 -27.33 -23.59
N TYR A 8 6.02 -27.24 -22.63
CA TYR A 8 4.58 -27.60 -22.74
C TYR A 8 4.20 -29.10 -22.72
N PRO A 9 2.89 -29.45 -22.69
CA PRO A 9 1.75 -29.00 -21.88
C PRO A 9 0.96 -30.23 -21.34
N GLY A 10 -0.14 -30.06 -20.60
CA GLY A 10 -1.12 -31.17 -20.52
C GLY A 10 -2.04 -31.22 -19.30
N THR A 11 -3.26 -30.78 -19.53
CA THR A 11 -4.53 -31.06 -18.83
C THR A 11 -4.80 -32.55 -18.53
N SER A 12 -5.49 -32.86 -17.41
CA SER A 12 -6.57 -33.89 -17.32
C SER A 12 -6.90 -34.23 -15.84
N LEU A 13 -8.05 -33.80 -15.30
CA LEU A 13 -9.29 -34.60 -15.16
C LEU A 13 -9.20 -35.84 -14.21
N ARG A 14 -9.77 -35.68 -13.01
CA ARG A 14 -10.38 -36.74 -12.16
C ARG A 14 -11.60 -36.10 -11.50
N LYS A 15 -12.85 -36.34 -11.91
CA LYS A 15 -13.68 -37.56 -11.89
C LYS A 15 -14.01 -38.04 -10.45
N GLY A 16 -15.23 -37.77 -10.00
CA GLY A 16 -16.02 -38.73 -9.21
C GLY A 16 -16.78 -38.21 -7.98
N GLY A 17 -18.11 -38.35 -8.01
CA GLY A 17 -19.02 -38.44 -6.84
C GLY A 17 -19.63 -37.09 -6.43
N GLY A 18 -20.91 -36.76 -6.63
CA GLY A 18 -22.11 -37.59 -6.68
C GLY A 18 -22.84 -37.48 -5.34
N THR A 19 -23.86 -36.60 -5.23
CA THR A 19 -25.17 -36.89 -4.61
C THR A 19 -26.08 -35.65 -4.56
N MET A 20 -27.37 -35.93 -4.73
CA MET A 20 -28.51 -35.03 -4.80
C MET A 20 -28.66 -34.11 -3.58
N VAL A 21 -28.90 -32.82 -3.83
CA VAL A 21 -29.76 -31.97 -2.98
C VAL A 21 -30.65 -31.17 -3.93
N ARG A 22 -31.82 -31.73 -4.26
CA ARG A 22 -33.13 -31.24 -3.81
C ARG A 22 -33.27 -29.71 -3.88
N ARG A 23 -34.06 -29.29 -4.88
CA ARG A 23 -35.08 -28.23 -4.80
C ARG A 23 -34.69 -26.98 -4.01
N MET A 24 -34.38 -25.91 -4.73
CA MET A 24 -34.99 -24.62 -4.43
C MET A 24 -35.01 -23.77 -5.69
N MET A 25 -36.22 -23.58 -6.23
CA MET A 25 -36.56 -22.50 -7.14
C MET A 25 -36.13 -21.20 -6.48
N ILE A 26 -35.05 -20.60 -6.97
CA ILE A 26 -34.72 -19.20 -6.69
C ILE A 26 -34.90 -18.47 -8.01
N TRP A 27 -36.11 -17.93 -8.15
CA TRP A 27 -36.39 -16.79 -9.00
C TRP A 27 -35.44 -15.66 -8.60
N CYS A 28 -34.36 -15.48 -9.36
CA CYS A 28 -33.64 -14.21 -9.36
C CYS A 28 -33.69 -13.65 -10.78
N PHE A 29 -34.56 -12.65 -10.88
CA PHE A 29 -34.70 -11.68 -11.94
C PHE A 29 -33.41 -11.43 -12.72
N VAL A 30 -33.51 -11.63 -14.03
CA VAL A 30 -32.67 -10.96 -15.02
C VAL A 30 -33.02 -9.46 -14.94
N LEU A 31 -32.07 -8.65 -14.48
CA LEU A 31 -32.04 -7.22 -14.78
C LEU A 31 -30.58 -6.78 -14.89
N SER A 32 -30.12 -6.83 -16.13
CA SER A 32 -29.32 -5.80 -16.80
C SER A 32 -28.90 -4.63 -15.91
N GLY A 33 -27.60 -4.52 -15.68
CA GLY A 33 -27.01 -3.40 -14.95
C GLY A 33 -25.50 -3.41 -15.09
N ILE A 34 -25.02 -3.34 -16.32
CA ILE A 34 -23.63 -2.99 -16.63
C ILE A 34 -23.45 -1.53 -16.19
N MET A 35 -23.21 -1.32 -14.89
CA MET A 35 -22.77 -0.03 -14.38
C MET A 35 -21.25 -0.11 -14.26
N ALA A 36 -20.61 0.55 -15.22
CA ALA A 36 -19.23 0.97 -15.28
C ALA A 36 -18.45 0.72 -13.98
N THR A 37 -17.48 -0.19 -14.06
CA THR A 37 -16.32 -0.15 -13.19
C THR A 37 -15.72 1.25 -13.30
N MET A 38 -16.07 2.13 -12.38
CA MET A 38 -15.35 3.38 -12.22
C MET A 38 -13.88 2.98 -11.98
N PRO A 39 -12.92 3.53 -12.72
CA PRO A 39 -11.54 3.49 -12.29
C PRO A 39 -11.49 4.31 -11.00
N GLY A 40 -11.77 3.66 -9.88
CA GLY A 40 -11.46 4.17 -8.58
C GLY A 40 -9.97 4.39 -8.60
N SER A 41 -9.57 5.66 -8.64
CA SER A 41 -8.21 6.11 -8.52
C SER A 41 -7.60 5.46 -7.29
N VAL A 42 -6.95 4.31 -7.48
CA VAL A 42 -5.84 3.93 -6.64
C VAL A 42 -4.87 5.08 -6.80
N LEU A 43 -4.86 5.98 -5.82
CA LEU A 43 -3.82 6.98 -5.67
C LEU A 43 -2.53 6.22 -5.92
N SER A 44 -1.93 6.49 -7.09
CA SER A 44 -0.64 5.95 -7.46
C SER A 44 0.23 6.22 -6.25
N ALA A 45 0.61 5.16 -5.55
CA ALA A 45 1.55 5.23 -4.46
C ALA A 45 2.85 5.71 -5.13
N ASP A 46 3.00 7.04 -5.18
CA ASP A 46 4.16 7.70 -5.72
C ASP A 46 5.36 6.95 -5.17
N ALA A 47 6.20 6.50 -6.08
CA ALA A 47 7.41 5.75 -5.80
C ALA A 47 8.38 6.65 -5.04
N VAL A 48 8.10 6.92 -3.76
CA VAL A 48 8.99 7.61 -2.82
C VAL A 48 10.08 6.59 -2.49
N THR A 49 11.07 6.61 -3.36
CA THR A 49 12.22 5.72 -3.43
C THR A 49 13.36 6.37 -2.65
N GLY A 50 13.21 6.41 -1.32
CA GLY A 50 14.33 6.58 -0.41
C GLY A 50 14.01 7.29 0.91
N PRO A 51 14.72 6.96 2.01
CA PRO A 51 14.59 7.62 3.30
C PRO A 51 14.78 9.14 3.21
N LYS A 52 15.65 9.64 2.32
CA LYS A 52 15.83 11.09 2.10
C LYS A 52 14.59 11.76 1.52
N GLN A 53 13.92 11.10 0.57
CA GLN A 53 12.69 11.63 -0.01
C GLN A 53 11.53 11.60 0.99
N TYR A 54 11.46 10.55 1.83
CA TYR A 54 10.50 10.51 2.95
C TYR A 54 10.74 11.66 3.92
N TRP A 55 12.00 11.97 4.24
CA TRP A 55 12.34 13.09 5.11
C TRP A 55 11.94 14.45 4.49
N GLN A 56 12.23 14.67 3.21
CA GLN A 56 11.83 15.90 2.51
C GLN A 56 10.32 16.10 2.52
N LYS A 57 9.55 15.07 2.12
CA LYS A 57 8.08 15.12 2.16
C LYS A 57 7.54 15.33 3.57
N ALA A 58 8.11 14.69 4.59
CA ALA A 58 7.71 14.91 5.98
C ALA A 58 7.87 16.37 6.40
N THR A 59 8.96 17.01 5.97
CA THR A 59 9.25 18.41 6.28
C THR A 59 8.30 19.36 5.54
N GLU A 60 7.93 19.04 4.30
CA GLU A 60 6.88 19.74 3.57
C GLU A 60 5.52 19.65 4.27
N TYR A 61 5.10 18.44 4.66
CA TYR A 61 3.86 18.24 5.43
C TYR A 61 3.87 19.01 6.75
N ALA A 62 4.99 18.99 7.48
CA ALA A 62 5.13 19.75 8.71
C ALA A 62 5.00 21.27 8.47
N GLY A 63 5.61 21.79 7.40
CA GLY A 63 5.48 23.19 6.98
C GLY A 63 4.05 23.59 6.62
N ASN A 64 3.30 22.66 6.02
CA ASN A 64 1.88 22.81 5.69
C ASN A 64 0.93 22.53 6.88
N LYS A 65 1.47 22.30 8.09
CA LYS A 65 0.71 21.94 9.29
C LYS A 65 -0.10 20.64 9.16
N LEU A 66 0.24 19.79 8.20
CA LEU A 66 -0.30 18.44 8.03
C LEU A 66 0.49 17.48 8.93
N TYR A 67 0.37 17.68 10.23
CA TYR A 67 1.28 17.06 11.19
C TYR A 67 1.11 15.54 11.30
N LEU A 68 -0.08 15.00 11.01
CA LEU A 68 -0.33 13.56 11.01
C LEU A 68 0.48 12.89 9.89
N ASP A 69 0.40 13.44 8.68
CA ASP A 69 1.17 12.99 7.52
C ASP A 69 2.67 13.19 7.76
N ALA A 70 3.08 14.32 8.35
CA ALA A 70 4.47 14.57 8.69
C ALA A 70 5.05 13.49 9.60
N VAL A 71 4.34 13.13 10.68
CA VAL A 71 4.76 12.07 11.61
C VAL A 71 4.90 10.72 10.89
N GLU A 72 3.95 10.40 10.01
CA GLU A 72 4.01 9.15 9.24
C GLU A 72 5.24 9.12 8.33
N TYR A 73 5.49 10.18 7.57
CA TYR A 73 6.61 10.24 6.64
C TYR A 73 7.97 10.29 7.35
N TYR A 74 8.10 10.98 8.48
CA TYR A 74 9.30 10.89 9.32
C TYR A 74 9.52 9.46 9.82
N THR A 75 8.44 8.76 10.21
CA THR A 75 8.52 7.36 10.66
C THR A 75 8.99 6.44 9.54
N ARG A 76 8.49 6.64 8.31
CA ARG A 76 8.96 5.91 7.12
C ARG A 76 10.43 6.20 6.81
N ALA A 77 10.87 7.45 6.92
CA ALA A 77 12.28 7.83 6.73
C ALA A 77 13.21 7.08 7.69
N ILE A 78 12.87 7.03 8.99
CA ILE A 78 13.65 6.30 10.01
C ILE A 78 13.66 4.81 9.71
N ARG A 79 12.49 4.20 9.43
CA ARG A 79 12.37 2.75 9.23
C ARG A 79 13.07 2.24 7.98
N THR A 80 13.10 3.05 6.93
CA THR A 80 13.71 2.69 5.65
C THR A 80 15.19 3.07 5.56
N ASN A 81 15.70 3.84 6.53
CA ASN A 81 17.10 4.22 6.55
C ASN A 81 18.01 3.02 6.87
N LYS A 82 18.74 2.55 5.86
CA LYS A 82 19.77 1.50 5.97
C LYS A 82 21.19 2.08 5.97
N GLY A 83 21.35 3.31 6.48
CA GLY A 83 22.61 4.06 6.48
C GLY A 83 22.75 5.08 5.33
N GLU A 84 21.68 5.37 4.60
CA GLU A 84 21.67 6.41 3.56
C GLU A 84 21.66 7.82 4.15
N ILE A 85 21.01 7.97 5.31
CA ILE A 85 21.02 9.19 6.12
C ILE A 85 22.02 8.99 7.27
N PRO A 86 23.01 9.87 7.45
CA PRO A 86 23.98 9.78 8.53
C PRO A 86 23.28 9.90 9.89
N MET A 87 23.86 9.31 10.93
CA MET A 87 23.22 9.25 12.26
C MET A 87 22.91 10.64 12.85
N GLU A 88 23.74 11.63 12.53
CA GLU A 88 23.54 13.04 12.92
C GLU A 88 22.20 13.59 12.38
N ASP A 89 21.93 13.35 11.10
CA ASP A 89 20.69 13.75 10.45
C ASP A 89 19.49 12.90 10.93
N VAL A 90 19.70 11.62 11.25
CA VAL A 90 18.65 10.76 11.83
C VAL A 90 18.17 11.33 13.17
N ALA A 91 19.08 11.84 14.00
CA ALA A 91 18.71 12.49 15.26
C ALA A 91 17.81 13.71 15.01
N GLN A 92 18.10 14.50 13.98
CA GLN A 92 17.25 15.61 13.56
C GLN A 92 15.85 15.13 13.13
N ILE A 93 15.77 14.02 12.38
CA ILE A 93 14.49 13.42 11.98
C ILE A 93 13.66 13.01 13.20
N PHE A 94 14.27 12.45 14.24
CA PHE A 94 13.57 12.13 15.49
C PHE A 94 13.04 13.37 16.21
N VAL A 95 13.84 14.44 16.28
CA VAL A 95 13.41 15.72 16.87
C VAL A 95 12.23 16.31 16.09
N SER A 96 12.33 16.40 14.76
CA SER A 96 11.26 16.94 13.92
C SER A 96 9.97 16.12 14.02
N ARG A 97 10.08 14.78 14.10
CA ARG A 97 8.93 13.91 14.37
C ARG A 97 8.29 14.20 15.72
N GLY A 98 9.10 14.39 16.76
CA GLY A 98 8.62 14.73 18.10
C GLY A 98 7.88 16.08 18.12
N MET A 99 8.44 17.09 17.46
CA MET A 99 7.79 18.40 17.31
C MET A 99 6.47 18.31 16.56
N ALA A 100 6.42 17.57 15.45
CA ALA A 100 5.17 17.35 14.71
C ALA A 100 4.11 16.64 15.58
N PHE A 101 4.50 15.68 16.40
CA PHE A 101 3.60 14.99 17.32
C PHE A 101 3.06 15.91 18.42
N LEU A 102 3.89 16.79 18.98
CA LEU A 102 3.44 17.80 19.94
C LEU A 102 2.44 18.78 19.29
N SER A 103 2.73 19.25 18.08
CA SER A 103 1.86 20.16 17.34
C SER A 103 0.50 19.56 16.99
N LEU A 104 0.39 18.23 16.81
CA LEU A 104 -0.91 17.56 16.65
C LEU A 104 -1.79 17.76 17.90
N ASN A 105 -1.21 17.51 19.07
CA ASN A 105 -1.93 17.61 20.34
C ASN A 105 -2.32 19.06 20.69
N ASP A 106 -1.55 20.04 20.21
CA ASP A 106 -1.88 21.47 20.38
C ASP A 106 -2.98 21.95 19.42
N GLN A 107 -3.18 21.30 18.26
CA GLN A 107 -4.26 21.63 17.32
C GLN A 107 -5.62 21.05 17.71
N ASP A 108 -5.63 19.96 18.47
CA ASP A 108 -6.87 19.32 18.96
C ASP A 108 -7.46 20.02 20.20
N ARG A 109 -6.82 21.10 20.71
CA ARG A 109 -7.24 21.90 21.86
C ARG A 109 -7.85 23.24 21.46
#